data_AF-A0A7V0Z581-F1
#
_entry.id   AF-A0A7V0Z581-F1
#
_cell.length_a   1.000
_cell.length_b   1.000
_cell.length_c   1.000
_cell.angle_alpha   90.00
_cell.angle_beta   90.00
_cell.angle_gamma   90.00
#
_symmetry.space_group_name_H-M   'P 1'
#
loop_
_entity.id
_entity.type
_entity.pdbx_description
1 polymer ?
#
loop_
_entity_poly.entity_id
_entity_poly.type
_entity_poly.pdbx_seq_one_letter_code
_entity_poly.pdbx_strand_id
1 'polypeptide(L)'
;MTKKAAENVNQQNMEIYPDITLNKAIRLFIINAFLVIVAAIFLPKIGEGIAEITGLGQTFVGNILIACSTSLPETVVCFGALRCKAVDLALGNLMGSTIFNIAILGLIDLIYINGSLLTLVSQNHIISALSAIIITAVVIISLTYRAEKKYLPLSMDAILIVIIYILNMMMLYLLK
;
A
#
# COMPACT_ATOMS: atom_id res chain seq x y z
N MET A 1 -24.93 2.82 6.33
CA MET A 1 -24.86 2.55 4.87
C MET A 1 -26.25 2.23 4.38
N THR A 2 -26.84 3.06 3.53
CA THR A 2 -28.23 2.94 3.06
C THR A 2 -28.35 1.98 1.87
N LYS A 3 -29.44 1.21 1.77
CA LYS A 3 -29.74 0.25 0.67
C LYS A 3 -29.40 0.76 -0.74
N LYS A 4 -29.56 2.06 -0.97
CA LYS A 4 -29.27 2.75 -2.23
C LYS A 4 -27.80 2.69 -2.66
N ALA A 5 -26.86 2.66 -1.71
CA ALA A 5 -25.44 2.49 -2.01
C ALA A 5 -25.10 1.07 -2.45
N ALA A 6 -25.74 0.06 -1.85
CA ALA A 6 -25.57 -1.34 -2.23
C ALA A 6 -26.20 -1.64 -3.61
N GLU A 7 -27.33 -1.01 -3.94
CA GLU A 7 -27.98 -1.12 -5.26
C GLU A 7 -27.12 -0.50 -6.39
N ASN A 8 -26.52 0.67 -6.14
CA ASN A 8 -25.63 1.33 -7.11
C ASN A 8 -24.35 0.52 -7.38
N VAL A 9 -23.77 -0.11 -6.35
CA VAL A 9 -22.61 -1.00 -6.49
C VAL A 9 -22.97 -2.25 -7.29
N ASN A 10 -24.15 -2.84 -7.05
CA ASN A 10 -24.61 -4.03 -7.78
C ASN A 10 -24.91 -3.75 -9.26
N GLN A 11 -25.53 -2.62 -9.60
CA GLN A 11 -25.81 -2.26 -10.99
C GLN A 11 -24.53 -1.95 -11.78
N GLN A 12 -23.52 -1.32 -11.16
CA GLN A 12 -22.23 -1.06 -11.83
C GLN A 12 -21.34 -2.30 -11.95
N ASN A 13 -21.36 -3.21 -10.97
CA ASN A 13 -20.62 -4.48 -11.06
C ASN A 13 -21.09 -5.32 -12.26
N MET A 14 -22.38 -5.28 -12.61
CA MET A 14 -22.96 -5.95 -13.78
C MET A 14 -22.50 -5.37 -15.13
N GLU A 15 -22.01 -4.13 -15.18
CA GLU A 15 -21.56 -3.48 -16.43
C GLU A 15 -20.09 -3.83 -16.76
N ILE A 16 -19.28 -4.18 -15.75
CA ILE A 16 -17.82 -4.40 -15.89
C ILE A 16 -17.45 -5.89 -15.80
N TYR A 17 -18.21 -6.70 -15.05
CA TYR A 17 -18.00 -8.13 -14.94
C TYR A 17 -19.26 -8.87 -15.41
N PRO A 18 -19.32 -9.34 -16.67
CA PRO A 18 -20.46 -10.12 -17.15
C PRO A 18 -20.55 -11.41 -16.32
N ASP A 19 -21.70 -11.62 -15.66
CA ASP A 19 -22.11 -12.80 -14.89
C ASP A 19 -20.98 -13.75 -14.42
N ILE A 20 -20.06 -13.24 -13.60
CA ILE A 20 -19.05 -14.10 -12.96
C ILE A 20 -19.70 -14.77 -11.75
N THR A 21 -19.94 -16.07 -11.84
CA THR A 21 -20.42 -16.86 -10.70
C THR A 21 -19.44 -16.79 -9.52
N LEU A 22 -19.95 -16.76 -8.29
CA LEU A 22 -19.15 -16.72 -7.05
C LEU A 22 -18.03 -17.77 -7.03
N ASN A 23 -18.34 -19.01 -7.43
CA ASN A 23 -17.35 -20.10 -7.49
C ASN A 23 -16.22 -19.83 -8.48
N LYS A 24 -16.48 -19.08 -9.56
CA LYS A 24 -15.45 -18.65 -10.51
C LYS A 24 -14.61 -17.52 -9.91
N ALA A 25 -15.25 -16.55 -9.26
CA ALA A 25 -14.56 -15.45 -8.57
C ALA A 25 -13.61 -15.98 -7.47
N ILE A 26 -14.08 -16.87 -6.60
CA ILE A 26 -13.26 -17.48 -5.54
C ILE A 26 -12.06 -18.25 -6.14
N ARG A 27 -12.28 -19.06 -7.18
CA ARG A 27 -11.18 -19.78 -7.84
C ARG A 27 -10.13 -18.86 -8.43
N LEU A 28 -10.56 -17.81 -9.14
CA LEU A 28 -9.63 -16.83 -9.70
C LEU A 28 -8.88 -16.09 -8.59
N PHE A 29 -9.55 -15.71 -7.50
CA PHE A 29 -8.92 -15.06 -6.37
C PHE A 29 -7.82 -15.94 -5.76
N ILE A 30 -8.11 -17.20 -5.46
CA ILE A 30 -7.15 -18.15 -4.86
C ILE A 30 -5.93 -18.34 -5.77
N ILE A 31 -6.15 -18.52 -7.08
CA ILE A 31 -5.06 -18.72 -8.04
C ILE A 31 -4.15 -17.48 -8.10
N ASN A 32 -4.73 -16.28 -8.20
CA ASN A 32 -3.96 -15.04 -8.24
C ASN A 32 -3.23 -14.76 -6.93
N ALA A 33 -3.90 -14.97 -5.78
CA ALA A 33 -3.28 -14.82 -4.47
C ALA A 33 -2.08 -15.78 -4.31
N PHE A 34 -2.24 -17.04 -4.72
CA PHE A 34 -1.16 -18.02 -4.71
C PHE A 34 0.03 -17.58 -5.58
N LEU A 35 -0.23 -17.09 -6.80
CA LEU A 35 0.81 -16.60 -7.70
C LEU A 35 1.60 -15.43 -7.08
N VAL A 36 0.89 -14.48 -6.47
CA VAL A 36 1.50 -13.32 -5.80
C VAL A 36 2.35 -13.76 -4.62
N ILE A 37 1.87 -14.69 -3.79
CA ILE A 37 2.64 -15.23 -2.65
C ILE A 37 3.92 -15.90 -3.13
N VAL A 38 3.82 -16.75 -4.16
CA VAL A 38 5.00 -17.42 -4.74
C VAL A 38 6.00 -16.38 -5.26
N ALA A 39 5.55 -15.38 -6.02
CA ALA A 39 6.43 -14.32 -6.50
C ALA A 39 7.09 -13.54 -5.35
N ALA A 40 6.35 -13.23 -4.28
CA ALA A 40 6.85 -12.52 -3.11
C ALA A 40 7.95 -13.30 -2.37
N ILE A 41 7.89 -14.64 -2.33
CA ILE A 41 8.92 -15.48 -1.71
C ILE A 41 10.26 -15.38 -2.45
N PHE A 42 10.24 -15.27 -3.79
CA PHE A 42 11.46 -15.17 -4.59
C PHE A 42 12.02 -13.75 -4.69
N LEU A 43 11.20 -12.73 -4.42
CA LEU A 43 11.54 -11.33 -4.61
C LEU A 43 12.82 -10.88 -3.86
N PRO A 44 13.06 -11.25 -2.58
CA PRO A 44 14.28 -10.83 -1.88
C PRO A 44 15.55 -11.36 -2.55
N LYS A 45 15.55 -12.64 -2.94
CA LYS A 45 16.70 -13.29 -3.59
C LYS A 45 17.01 -12.69 -4.96
N ILE A 46 15.98 -12.31 -5.70
CA ILE A 46 16.14 -11.58 -6.97
C ILE A 46 16.71 -10.19 -6.70
N GLY A 47 16.23 -9.50 -5.67
CA GLY A 47 16.74 -8.19 -5.25
C GLY A 47 18.22 -8.22 -4.86
N GLU A 48 18.64 -9.24 -4.11
CA GLU A 48 20.06 -9.47 -3.77
C GLU A 48 20.92 -9.66 -5.03
N GLY A 49 20.49 -10.53 -5.95
CA GLY A 49 21.22 -10.76 -7.21
C GLY A 49 21.31 -9.50 -8.08
N ILE A 50 20.25 -8.70 -8.15
CA ILE A 50 20.28 -7.41 -8.84
C ILE A 50 21.28 -6.46 -8.18
N ALA A 51 21.30 -6.39 -6.84
CA ALA A 51 22.23 -5.54 -6.11
C ALA A 51 23.69 -5.92 -6.36
N GLU A 52 24.00 -7.21 -6.41
CA GLU A 52 25.34 -7.74 -6.70
C GLU A 52 25.78 -7.44 -8.13
N ILE A 53 24.93 -7.68 -9.13
CA ILE A 53 25.29 -7.50 -10.55
C ILE A 53 25.42 -6.00 -10.91
N THR A 54 24.54 -5.16 -10.35
CA THR A 54 24.51 -3.73 -10.67
C THR A 54 25.47 -2.88 -9.83
N GLY A 55 25.97 -3.42 -8.71
CA GLY A 55 26.79 -2.67 -7.75
C GLY A 55 26.04 -1.57 -7.00
N LEU A 56 24.71 -1.49 -7.10
CA LEU A 56 23.89 -0.45 -6.47
C LEU A 56 23.79 -0.61 -4.93
N GLY A 57 24.19 -1.78 -4.41
CA GLY A 57 24.14 -2.10 -2.98
C GLY A 57 22.76 -2.60 -2.53
N GLN A 58 22.76 -3.54 -1.59
CA GLN A 58 21.55 -4.23 -1.12
C GLN A 58 20.51 -3.28 -0.52
N THR A 59 20.95 -2.23 0.20
CA THR A 59 20.04 -1.24 0.80
C THR A 59 19.29 -0.42 -0.25
N PHE A 60 19.94 -0.02 -1.34
CA PHE A 60 19.30 0.77 -2.39
C PHE A 60 18.25 -0.05 -3.14
N VAL A 61 18.63 -1.27 -3.54
CA VAL A 61 17.71 -2.19 -4.23
C VAL A 61 16.56 -2.61 -3.30
N GLY A 62 16.83 -2.85 -2.02
CA GLY A 62 15.79 -3.10 -1.02
C GLY A 62 14.81 -1.94 -0.89
N ASN A 63 15.31 -0.71 -0.75
CA ASN A 63 14.44 0.46 -0.53
C ASN A 63 13.58 0.83 -1.73
N ILE A 64 14.05 0.60 -2.96
CA ILE A 64 13.31 0.98 -4.17
C ILE A 64 12.62 -0.22 -4.80
N LEU A 65 13.38 -1.24 -5.19
CA LEU A 65 12.85 -2.34 -5.98
C LEU A 65 11.92 -3.23 -5.15
N ILE A 66 12.32 -3.59 -3.94
CA ILE A 66 11.46 -4.42 -3.08
C ILE A 66 10.24 -3.61 -2.66
N ALA A 67 10.41 -2.38 -2.15
CA ALA A 67 9.29 -1.54 -1.70
C ALA A 67 8.26 -1.25 -2.82
N CYS A 68 8.71 -0.93 -4.04
CA CYS A 68 7.82 -0.73 -5.18
C CYS A 68 7.12 -2.03 -5.58
N SER A 69 7.83 -3.15 -5.60
CA SER A 69 7.27 -4.45 -6.00
C SER A 69 6.22 -4.94 -5.01
N THR A 70 6.43 -4.73 -3.71
CA THR A 70 5.47 -5.12 -2.67
C THR A 70 4.23 -4.22 -2.63
N SER A 71 4.31 -2.97 -3.13
CA SER A 71 3.19 -2.01 -3.17
C SER A 71 2.40 -2.02 -4.49
N LEU A 72 2.92 -2.74 -5.49
CA LEU A 72 2.34 -2.83 -6.83
C LEU A 72 0.98 -3.55 -6.82
N PRO A 73 0.80 -4.70 -6.12
CA PRO A 73 -0.49 -5.38 -6.06
C PRO A 73 -1.61 -4.46 -5.53
N GLU A 74 -1.34 -3.71 -4.48
CA GLU A 74 -2.28 -2.77 -3.86
C GLU A 74 -2.64 -1.66 -4.84
N THR A 75 -1.66 -1.12 -5.55
CA THR A 75 -1.85 -0.07 -6.55
C THR A 75 -2.76 -0.57 -7.69
N VAL A 76 -2.53 -1.80 -8.18
CA VAL A 76 -3.34 -2.42 -9.22
C VAL A 76 -4.79 -2.65 -8.74
N VAL A 77 -4.98 -3.14 -7.51
CA VAL A 77 -6.31 -3.33 -6.91
C VAL A 77 -7.04 -2.00 -6.74
N CYS A 78 -6.36 -0.98 -6.21
CA CYS A 78 -6.90 0.38 -6.09
C CYS A 78 -7.33 0.93 -7.46
N PHE A 79 -6.50 0.78 -8.49
CA PHE A 79 -6.82 1.26 -9.83
C PHE A 79 -8.00 0.50 -10.46
N GLY A 80 -8.07 -0.81 -10.27
CA GLY A 80 -9.21 -1.64 -10.67
C GLY A 80 -10.51 -1.21 -9.98
N ALA A 81 -10.46 -0.98 -8.67
CA ALA A 81 -11.61 -0.50 -7.89
C ALA A 81 -12.07 0.89 -8.34
N LEU A 82 -11.15 1.82 -8.62
CA LEU A 82 -11.47 3.15 -9.16
C LEU A 82 -12.11 3.08 -10.54
N ARG A 83 -11.65 2.17 -11.42
CA ARG A 83 -12.31 1.92 -12.72
C ARG A 83 -13.73 1.41 -12.56
N CYS A 84 -14.02 0.69 -11.48
CA CYS A 84 -15.36 0.25 -11.13
C CYS A 84 -16.19 1.33 -10.40
N LYS A 85 -15.67 2.55 -10.24
CA LYS A 85 -16.20 3.62 -9.35
C LYS A 85 -16.42 3.17 -7.90
N ALA A 86 -15.77 2.08 -7.48
CA ALA A 86 -15.79 1.56 -6.12
C ALA A 86 -14.72 2.27 -5.27
N VAL A 87 -14.90 3.58 -5.05
CA VAL A 87 -13.95 4.42 -4.31
C VAL A 87 -13.76 3.92 -2.88
N ASP A 88 -14.85 3.48 -2.23
CA ASP A 88 -14.79 2.94 -0.87
C ASP A 88 -13.93 1.66 -0.79
N LEU A 89 -13.94 0.83 -1.84
CA LEU A 89 -13.09 -0.36 -1.93
C LEU A 89 -11.62 0.01 -2.13
N ALA A 90 -11.33 1.00 -2.97
CA ALA A 90 -9.96 1.50 -3.16
C ALA A 90 -9.38 2.08 -1.85
N LEU A 91 -10.19 2.84 -1.11
CA LEU A 91 -9.81 3.38 0.19
C LEU A 91 -9.62 2.29 1.25
N GLY A 92 -10.52 1.31 1.27
CA GLY A 92 -10.42 0.14 2.14
C GLY A 92 -9.14 -0.65 1.89
N ASN A 93 -8.75 -0.85 0.63
CA ASN A 93 -7.48 -1.49 0.25
C ASN A 93 -6.28 -0.67 0.77
N LEU A 94 -6.24 0.63 0.52
CA LEU A 94 -5.13 1.49 0.94
C LEU A 94 -4.94 1.53 2.46
N MET A 95 -6.04 1.74 3.21
CA MET A 95 -6.00 1.81 4.67
C MET A 95 -5.77 0.43 5.30
N GLY A 96 -6.44 -0.60 4.78
CA GLY A 96 -6.32 -1.97 5.23
C GLY A 96 -4.90 -2.52 5.09
N SER A 97 -4.24 -2.29 3.94
CA SER A 97 -2.85 -2.71 3.73
C SER A 97 -1.88 -2.03 4.69
N THR A 98 -2.09 -0.75 5.01
CA THR A 98 -1.27 -0.05 6.02
C THR A 98 -1.39 -0.70 7.40
N ILE A 99 -2.61 -0.99 7.85
CA ILE A 99 -2.86 -1.66 9.13
C ILE A 99 -2.28 -3.06 9.13
N PHE A 100 -2.48 -3.82 8.04
CA PHE A 100 -1.97 -5.18 7.88
C PHE A 100 -0.44 -5.23 7.91
N ASN A 101 0.24 -4.28 7.25
CA ASN A 101 1.70 -4.17 7.27
C ASN A 101 2.23 -3.92 8.69
N ILE A 102 1.60 -3.02 9.46
CA ILE A 102 1.97 -2.77 10.85
C ILE A 102 1.68 -4.00 11.73
N ALA A 103 0.55 -4.68 11.50
CA ALA A 103 0.19 -5.89 12.24
C ALA A 103 1.20 -7.04 11.98
N ILE A 104 1.66 -7.20 10.74
CA ILE A 104 2.73 -8.15 10.41
C ILE A 104 4.01 -7.80 11.17
N LEU A 105 4.42 -6.53 11.19
CA LEU A 105 5.61 -6.11 11.95
C LEU A 105 5.47 -6.44 13.44
N GLY A 106 4.32 -6.19 14.04
CA GLY A 106 4.05 -6.54 15.44
C GLY A 106 4.05 -8.06 15.68
N LEU A 107 3.52 -8.85 14.73
CA LEU A 107 3.57 -10.31 14.80
C LEU A 107 5.01 -10.84 14.68
N ILE A 108 5.82 -10.26 13.79
CA ILE A 108 7.23 -10.61 13.65
C ILE A 108 7.98 -10.28 14.94
N ASP A 109 7.77 -9.09 15.53
CA ASP A 109 8.38 -8.70 16.80
C ASP A 109 8.02 -9.67 17.94
N LEU A 110 6.76 -10.13 18.00
CA LEU A 110 6.31 -11.11 19.00
C LEU A 110 6.95 -12.50 18.84
N ILE A 111 7.19 -12.93 17.60
CA ILE A 111 7.80 -14.23 17.30
C ILE A 111 9.33 -14.17 17.39
N TYR A 112 9.92 -12.98 17.31
CA TYR A 112 11.37 -12.81 17.30
C TYR A 112 11.97 -13.11 18.69
N ILE A 113 12.84 -14.13 18.74
CA ILE A 113 13.33 -14.71 19.99
C ILE A 113 14.54 -13.94 20.57
N ASN A 114 15.26 -13.17 19.74
CA ASN A 114 16.52 -12.52 20.11
C ASN A 114 16.34 -11.09 20.69
N GLY A 115 15.24 -10.82 21.39
CA GLY A 115 14.87 -9.50 21.92
C GLY A 115 13.78 -8.82 21.09
N SER A 116 13.51 -7.52 21.30
CA SER A 116 12.57 -6.79 20.44
C SER A 116 13.26 -6.36 19.15
N LEU A 117 12.67 -6.67 18.01
CA LEU A 117 13.08 -6.24 16.69
C LEU A 117 13.20 -4.71 16.61
N LEU A 118 12.34 -3.98 17.35
CA LEU A 118 12.39 -2.52 17.45
C LEU A 118 13.67 -1.99 18.08
N THR A 119 14.38 -2.77 18.90
CA THR A 119 15.67 -2.37 19.49
C THR A 119 16.86 -2.53 18.55
N LEU A 120 16.69 -3.31 17.46
CA LEU A 120 17.70 -3.51 16.42
C LEU A 120 17.59 -2.47 15.28
N VAL A 121 16.51 -1.70 15.25
CA VAL A 121 16.27 -0.69 14.22
C VAL A 121 17.07 0.57 14.55
N SER A 122 17.82 1.08 13.58
CA SER A 122 18.58 2.34 13.72
C SER A 122 17.66 3.51 14.11
N GLN A 123 18.13 4.40 14.99
CA GLN A 123 17.39 5.59 15.43
C GLN A 123 16.94 6.48 14.25
N ASN A 124 17.61 6.37 13.10
CA ASN A 124 17.27 7.12 11.88
C ASN A 124 15.88 6.75 11.32
N HIS A 125 15.33 5.58 11.65
CA HIS A 125 13.99 5.17 11.21
C HIS A 125 12.85 5.86 11.97
N ILE A 126 13.12 6.54 13.08
CA ILE A 126 12.12 7.32 13.83
C ILE A 126 11.51 8.42 12.94
N ILE A 127 12.32 9.04 12.09
CA ILE A 127 11.88 10.11 11.19
C ILE A 127 10.90 9.57 10.13
N SER A 128 11.18 8.39 9.57
CA SER A 128 10.26 7.72 8.65
C SER A 128 8.96 7.31 9.35
N ALA A 129 9.03 6.77 10.58
CA ALA A 129 7.85 6.40 11.35
C ALA A 129 6.95 7.62 11.64
N LEU A 130 7.52 8.73 12.09
CA LEU A 130 6.77 9.96 12.37
C LEU A 130 6.10 10.51 11.11
N SER A 131 6.80 10.49 9.97
CA SER A 131 6.23 10.94 8.69
C SER A 131 5.07 10.06 8.22
N ALA A 132 5.16 8.74 8.42
CA ALA A 132 4.07 7.81 8.09
C ALA A 132 2.82 8.10 8.94
N ILE A 133 2.99 8.43 10.22
CA ILE A 133 1.89 8.84 11.11
C ILE A 133 1.25 10.14 10.60
N ILE A 134 2.06 11.16 10.26
CA ILE A 134 1.55 12.44 9.75
C ILE A 134 0.80 12.25 8.44
N ILE A 135 1.35 11.51 7.49
CA ILE A 135 0.70 11.22 6.20
C ILE A 135 -0.62 10.49 6.42
N THR A 136 -0.63 9.49 7.31
CA THR A 136 -1.86 8.74 7.63
C THR A 136 -2.92 9.65 8.26
N ALA A 137 -2.53 10.55 9.16
CA ALA A 137 -3.43 11.52 9.76
C ALA A 137 -4.02 12.49 8.72
N VAL A 138 -3.20 13.01 7.81
CA VAL A 138 -3.66 13.86 6.70
C VAL A 138 -4.65 13.10 5.82
N VAL A 139 -4.36 11.85 5.47
CA VAL A 139 -5.30 11.00 4.69
C VAL A 139 -6.64 10.86 5.42
N ILE A 140 -6.64 10.56 6.72
CA ILE A 140 -7.88 10.42 7.50
C ILE A 140 -8.67 11.74 7.51
N ILE A 141 -8.00 12.88 7.71
CA ILE A 141 -8.64 14.21 7.69
C ILE A 141 -9.26 14.49 6.32
N SER A 142 -8.50 14.28 5.23
CA SER A 142 -8.97 14.50 3.86
C SER A 142 -10.16 13.60 3.49
N LEU A 143 -10.20 12.37 4.00
CA LEU A 143 -11.34 11.46 3.82
C LEU A 143 -12.57 11.92 4.61
N THR A 144 -12.38 12.46 5.82
CA THR A 144 -13.46 12.93 6.68
C THR A 144 -14.08 14.23 6.17
N TYR A 145 -13.25 15.15 5.64
CA TYR A 145 -13.68 16.50 5.25
C TYR A 145 -14.17 16.63 3.80
N ARG A 146 -14.19 15.52 3.05
CA ARG A 146 -14.71 15.35 1.66
C ARG A 146 -14.93 16.69 0.93
N ALA A 147 -13.84 17.33 0.47
CA ALA A 147 -13.92 18.63 -0.17
C ALA A 147 -14.84 18.57 -1.41
N GLU A 148 -16.01 19.21 -1.32
CA GLU A 148 -17.15 19.01 -2.24
C GLU A 148 -16.96 19.56 -3.67
N LYS A 149 -15.80 20.12 -4.03
CA LYS A 149 -15.57 20.58 -5.41
C LYS A 149 -14.15 20.32 -5.89
N LYS A 150 -14.05 19.56 -6.97
CA LYS A 150 -12.79 19.27 -7.65
C LYS A 150 -12.82 19.80 -9.08
N TYR A 151 -12.02 20.83 -9.35
CA TYR A 151 -11.78 21.35 -10.72
C TYR A 151 -10.48 20.81 -11.34
N LEU A 152 -9.66 20.08 -10.57
CA LEU A 152 -8.35 19.56 -10.98
C LEU A 152 -8.29 18.03 -10.76
N PRO A 153 -7.60 17.24 -11.62
CA PRO A 153 -7.45 15.79 -11.42
C PRO A 153 -6.81 15.44 -10.06
N LEU A 154 -5.97 16.32 -9.51
CA LEU A 154 -5.26 16.15 -8.24
C LEU A 154 -5.94 16.92 -7.11
N SER A 155 -6.20 16.25 -5.97
CA SER A 155 -6.72 16.93 -4.76
C SER A 155 -5.58 17.75 -4.14
N MET A 156 -5.87 18.92 -3.57
CA MET A 156 -4.87 19.70 -2.83
C MET A 156 -4.24 18.86 -1.70
N ASP A 157 -5.03 17.96 -1.10
CA ASP A 157 -4.57 16.97 -0.12
C ASP A 157 -3.50 16.02 -0.67
N ALA A 158 -3.64 15.58 -1.92
CA ALA A 158 -2.67 14.68 -2.56
C ALA A 158 -1.34 15.38 -2.83
N ILE A 159 -1.39 16.67 -3.21
CA ILE A 159 -0.19 17.50 -3.34
C ILE A 159 0.51 17.65 -1.99
N LEU A 160 -0.25 17.91 -0.92
CA LEU A 160 0.29 18.02 0.44
C LEU A 160 0.98 16.72 0.88
N ILE A 161 0.38 15.56 0.63
CA ILE A 161 0.97 14.25 0.94
C ILE A 161 2.30 14.06 0.19
N VAL A 162 2.34 14.38 -1.11
CA VAL A 162 3.57 14.27 -1.91
C VAL A 162 4.65 15.22 -1.39
N ILE A 163 4.31 16.44 -1.02
CA ILE A 163 5.25 17.41 -0.44
C ILE A 163 5.82 16.87 0.89
N ILE A 164 4.97 16.37 1.80
CA ILE A 164 5.40 15.79 3.08
C ILE A 164 6.34 14.61 2.84
N TYR A 165 6.03 13.75 1.87
CA TYR A 165 6.88 12.61 1.51
C TYR A 165 8.25 13.04 0.98
N ILE A 166 8.29 14.03 0.06
CA ILE A 166 9.55 14.56 -0.49
C ILE A 166 10.39 15.20 0.62
N LEU A 167 9.77 15.98 1.51
CA LEU A 167 10.45 16.57 2.66
C LEU A 167 11.02 15.51 3.59
N ASN A 168 10.30 14.42 3.84
CA ASN A 168 10.79 13.29 4.63
C ASN A 168 12.04 12.65 3.99
N MET A 169 11.98 12.36 2.69
CA MET A 169 13.10 11.78 1.96
C MET A 169 14.34 12.68 1.97
N MET A 170 14.14 14.00 1.82
CA MET A 170 15.21 14.98 1.89
C MET A 170 15.83 15.08 3.29
N MET A 171 14.98 15.06 4.34
CA MET A 171 15.43 15.07 5.73
C MET A 171 16.24 13.80 6.06
N LEU A 172 15.76 12.62 5.63
CA LEU A 172 16.47 11.36 5.81
C LEU A 172 17.83 11.35 5.10
N TYR A 173 17.93 11.96 3.92
CA TYR A 173 19.21 12.10 3.19
C TYR A 173 20.19 13.04 3.89
N LEU A 174 19.70 14.12 4.52
CA LEU A 174 20.52 15.10 5.25
C LEU A 174 21.00 14.60 6.62
N LEU A 175 20.26 13.68 7.25
CA LEU A 175 20.62 13.04 8.52
C LEU A 175 21.56 11.82 8.38
N LYS A 176 22.01 11.53 7.16
CA LYS A 176 22.92 10.43 6.86
C LYS A 176 24.34 10.68 7.35
#